data_AF-A0A3D3CWA2-F1
#
_entry.id   AF-A0A3D3CWA2-F1
#
_cell.length_a   1.000
_cell.length_b   1.000
_cell.length_c   1.000
_cell.angle_alpha   90.00
_cell.angle_beta   90.00
_cell.angle_gamma   90.00
#
_symmetry.space_group_name_H-M   'P 1'
#
loop_
_entity.id
_entity.type
_entity.pdbx_description
1 polymer ?
#
loop_
_entity_poly.entity_id
_entity_poly.type
_entity_poly.pdbx_seq_one_letter_code
_entity_poly.pdbx_strand_id
1 'polypeptide(L)'
;VRDMLHIPGPIAGVSGIRFTAKRIRHWRDKLGPQKAGSYLAQLVRMQEEIGTGGGGFRFIYGAFLQEAYAYHPLQELIDISSRFTRSGDIWRSAAVQAAGIYKGRIGSQADFNVMSDYLYAAADIEKQAFQALSKIKWPA
;
A
#
# COMPACT_ATOMS: atom_id res chain seq x y z
N VAL A 1 -2.10 -12.74 8.97
CA VAL A 1 -2.90 -12.77 7.70
C VAL A 1 -4.34 -12.29 7.90
N ARG A 2 -5.07 -12.86 8.87
CA ARG A 2 -6.49 -12.54 9.13
C ARG A 2 -6.80 -11.05 9.13
N ASP A 3 -6.01 -10.26 9.84
CA ASP A 3 -6.37 -8.86 10.11
C ASP A 3 -6.29 -7.99 8.84
N MET A 4 -5.29 -8.17 7.96
CA MET A 4 -5.23 -7.44 6.68
C MET A 4 -6.42 -7.73 5.74
N LEU A 5 -7.06 -8.90 5.87
CA LEU A 5 -8.18 -9.33 5.04
C LEU A 5 -9.55 -9.12 5.69
N HIS A 6 -9.63 -9.17 7.02
CA HIS A 6 -10.89 -9.33 7.76
C HIS A 6 -11.02 -8.41 8.97
N ILE A 7 -10.23 -7.33 9.09
CA ILE A 7 -10.47 -6.32 10.13
C ILE A 7 -11.91 -5.78 10.02
N PRO A 8 -12.69 -5.77 11.13
CA PRO A 8 -13.98 -5.12 11.17
C PRO A 8 -13.87 -3.62 10.87
N GLY A 9 -14.73 -3.14 9.97
CA GLY A 9 -14.78 -1.73 9.58
C GLY A 9 -13.84 -1.36 8.41
N PRO A 10 -14.00 -0.15 7.83
CA PRO A 10 -13.35 0.21 6.58
C PRO A 10 -12.01 0.95 6.75
N ILE A 11 -11.47 1.07 7.98
CA ILE A 11 -10.38 2.02 8.29
C ILE A 11 -8.98 1.38 8.36
N ALA A 12 -8.89 0.06 8.29
CA ALA A 12 -7.62 -0.66 8.37
C ALA A 12 -7.56 -1.85 7.41
N GLY A 13 -6.36 -2.41 7.23
CA GLY A 13 -6.09 -3.45 6.25
C GLY A 13 -6.33 -3.00 4.81
N VAL A 14 -6.57 -3.96 3.91
CA VAL A 14 -6.89 -3.70 2.50
C VAL A 14 -8.10 -2.78 2.35
N SER A 15 -9.10 -2.94 3.22
CA SER A 15 -10.30 -2.08 3.24
C SER A 15 -9.95 -0.63 3.56
N GLY A 16 -9.06 -0.40 4.53
CA GLY A 16 -8.52 0.92 4.89
C GLY A 16 -7.82 1.63 3.73
N ILE A 17 -7.00 0.88 2.99
CA ILE A 17 -6.31 1.41 1.82
C ILE A 17 -7.32 1.84 0.74
N ARG A 18 -8.29 0.97 0.40
CA ARG A 18 -9.35 1.27 -0.58
C ARG A 18 -10.24 2.43 -0.15
N PHE A 19 -10.59 2.49 1.13
CA PHE A 19 -11.37 3.58 1.70
C PHE A 19 -10.65 4.93 1.55
N THR A 20 -9.35 4.94 1.82
CA THR A 20 -8.51 6.14 1.64
C THR A 20 -8.38 6.51 0.17
N ALA A 21 -8.14 5.53 -0.72
CA ALA A 21 -8.10 5.74 -2.17
C ALA A 21 -9.36 6.45 -2.70
N LYS A 22 -10.54 5.93 -2.33
CA LYS A 22 -11.84 6.51 -2.70
C LYS A 22 -11.96 7.98 -2.27
N ARG A 23 -11.42 8.34 -1.11
CA ARG A 23 -11.45 9.71 -0.60
C ARG A 23 -10.48 10.64 -1.33
N ILE A 24 -9.25 10.18 -1.57
CA ILE A 24 -8.22 10.92 -2.31
C ILE A 24 -8.76 11.43 -3.65
N ARG A 25 -9.51 10.57 -4.37
CA ARG A 25 -10.13 10.93 -5.65
C ARG A 25 -11.00 12.19 -5.58
N HIS A 26 -11.54 12.54 -4.42
CA HIS A 26 -12.41 13.71 -4.25
C HIS A 26 -11.78 14.81 -3.39
N TRP A 27 -10.55 14.64 -2.90
CA TRP A 27 -9.95 15.59 -1.95
C TRP A 27 -9.69 16.96 -2.56
N ARG A 28 -9.21 17.02 -3.81
CA ARG A 28 -8.96 18.30 -4.49
C ARG A 28 -10.21 19.17 -4.51
N ASP A 29 -11.31 18.64 -5.05
CA ASP A 29 -12.55 19.40 -5.21
C ASP A 29 -13.22 19.73 -3.87
N LYS A 30 -13.14 18.82 -2.88
CA LYS A 30 -13.79 19.01 -1.58
C LYS A 30 -13.00 19.89 -0.61
N LEU A 31 -11.67 19.87 -0.66
CA LEU A 31 -10.80 20.52 0.32
C LEU A 31 -10.05 21.72 -0.27
N GLY A 32 -10.02 21.85 -1.59
CA GLY A 32 -9.13 22.77 -2.30
C GLY A 32 -7.70 22.21 -2.42
N PRO A 33 -6.91 22.72 -3.38
CA PRO A 33 -5.62 22.14 -3.76
C PRO A 33 -4.59 22.15 -2.62
N GLN A 34 -4.54 23.22 -1.82
CA GLN A 34 -3.59 23.36 -0.72
C GLN A 34 -3.85 22.34 0.39
N LYS A 35 -5.07 22.30 0.92
CA LYS A 35 -5.44 21.38 2.01
C LYS A 35 -5.39 19.92 1.55
N ALA A 36 -5.81 19.64 0.32
CA ALA A 36 -5.71 18.31 -0.27
C ALA A 36 -4.25 17.85 -0.40
N GLY A 37 -3.36 18.73 -0.85
CA GLY A 37 -1.91 18.46 -0.89
C GLY A 37 -1.32 18.21 0.49
N SER A 38 -1.67 19.00 1.51
CA SER A 38 -1.22 18.78 2.89
C SER A 38 -1.69 17.44 3.45
N TYR A 39 -2.92 17.01 3.14
CA TYR A 39 -3.44 15.69 3.57
C TYR A 39 -2.66 14.54 2.94
N LEU A 40 -2.30 14.65 1.65
CA LEU A 40 -1.45 13.67 0.98
C LEU A 40 -0.04 13.64 1.58
N ALA A 41 0.54 14.79 1.92
CA ALA A 41 1.83 14.85 2.60
C ALA A 41 1.79 14.15 3.97
N GLN A 42 0.74 14.38 4.77
CA GLN A 42 0.56 13.70 6.05
C GLN A 42 0.38 12.18 5.88
N LEU A 43 -0.33 11.75 4.84
CA LEU A 43 -0.46 10.33 4.51
C LEU A 43 0.92 9.69 4.26
N VAL A 44 1.78 10.32 3.46
CA VAL A 44 3.14 9.82 3.20
C VAL A 44 4.00 9.84 4.47
N ARG A 45 3.93 10.89 5.28
CA ARG A 45 4.67 10.95 6.55
C ARG A 45 4.26 9.85 7.52
N MET A 46 2.96 9.57 7.63
CA MET A 46 2.48 8.45 8.45
C MET A 46 3.07 7.12 7.99
N GLN A 47 3.24 6.93 6.68
CA GLN A 47 3.73 5.69 6.08
C GLN A 47 5.24 5.49 6.22
N GLU A 48 6.02 6.54 5.98
CA GLU A 48 7.49 6.45 5.90
C GLU A 48 8.19 6.85 7.20
N GLU A 49 7.74 7.92 7.87
CA GLU A 49 8.41 8.45 9.08
C GLU A 49 7.86 7.85 10.37
N ILE A 50 6.53 7.73 10.47
CA ILE A 50 5.86 7.26 11.70
C ILE A 50 5.81 5.72 11.76
N GLY A 51 6.08 5.04 10.63
CA GLY A 51 6.22 3.60 10.59
C GLY A 51 4.89 2.84 10.56
N THR A 52 3.82 3.40 9.99
CA THR A 52 2.52 2.71 9.83
C THR A 52 2.47 1.68 8.71
N GLY A 53 3.63 1.21 8.23
CA GLY A 53 3.67 0.27 7.12
C GLY A 53 3.54 0.97 5.77
N GLY A 54 4.55 1.75 5.35
CA GLY A 54 4.76 2.20 3.97
C GLY A 54 5.46 1.15 3.09
N GLY A 55 6.24 1.59 2.11
CA GLY A 55 6.97 0.68 1.21
C GLY A 55 8.00 -0.20 1.95
N GLY A 56 8.71 0.39 2.92
CA GLY A 56 9.77 -0.28 3.69
C GLY A 56 9.34 -1.58 4.37
N PHE A 57 8.20 -1.59 5.04
CA PHE A 57 7.69 -2.80 5.73
C PHE A 57 7.35 -3.92 4.75
N ARG A 58 6.91 -3.59 3.54
CA ARG A 58 6.62 -4.59 2.50
C ARG A 58 7.89 -5.19 1.93
N PHE A 59 8.93 -4.39 1.76
CA PHE A 59 10.25 -4.91 1.39
C PHE A 59 10.81 -5.82 2.48
N ILE A 60 10.72 -5.42 3.76
CA ILE A 60 11.16 -6.25 4.89
C ILE A 60 10.38 -7.57 4.92
N TYR A 61 9.06 -7.52 4.78
CA TYR A 61 8.24 -8.74 4.81
C TYR A 61 8.47 -9.63 3.59
N GLY A 62 8.67 -9.05 2.41
CA GLY A 62 9.07 -9.76 1.20
C GLY A 62 10.41 -10.47 1.38
N ALA A 63 11.43 -9.77 1.88
CA ALA A 63 12.75 -10.35 2.16
C ALA A 63 12.65 -11.49 3.19
N PHE A 64 11.87 -11.31 4.26
CA PHE A 64 11.61 -12.36 5.24
C PHE A 64 11.04 -13.64 4.59
N LEU A 65 10.04 -13.51 3.71
CA LEU A 65 9.46 -14.67 3.03
C LEU A 65 10.46 -15.33 2.07
N GLN A 66 11.33 -14.53 1.43
CA GLN A 66 12.40 -15.05 0.59
C GLN A 66 13.42 -15.84 1.41
N GLU A 67 13.82 -15.34 2.58
CA GLU A 67 14.74 -16.05 3.48
C GLU A 67 14.09 -17.30 4.09
N ALA A 68 12.79 -17.26 4.38
CA ALA A 68 12.03 -18.41 4.89
C ALA A 68 12.06 -19.61 3.94
N TYR A 69 12.24 -19.40 2.63
CA TYR A 69 12.40 -20.48 1.65
C TYR A 69 13.56 -21.41 1.97
N ALA A 70 14.65 -20.89 2.55
CA ALA A 70 15.80 -21.71 2.94
C ALA A 70 15.47 -22.73 4.05
N TYR A 71 14.44 -22.45 4.84
CA TYR A 71 13.97 -23.32 5.94
C TYR A 71 12.75 -24.14 5.53
N HIS A 72 11.89 -23.57 4.69
CA HIS A 72 10.68 -24.19 4.14
C HIS A 72 10.70 -24.03 2.62
N PRO A 73 11.20 -25.00 1.84
CA PRO A 73 11.39 -24.89 0.40
C PRO A 73 10.06 -24.97 -0.37
N LEU A 74 9.21 -23.97 -0.16
CA LEU A 74 7.90 -23.80 -0.78
C LEU A 74 7.99 -22.64 -1.77
N GLN A 75 7.83 -22.93 -3.06
CA GLN A 75 7.92 -21.92 -4.12
C GLN A 75 6.91 -20.77 -3.91
N GLU A 76 5.77 -21.05 -3.27
CA GLU A 76 4.77 -20.06 -2.90
C GLU A 76 5.36 -18.92 -2.06
N LEU A 77 6.38 -19.17 -1.22
CA LEU A 77 7.02 -18.12 -0.43
C LEU A 77 7.76 -17.10 -1.29
N ILE A 78 8.44 -17.56 -2.34
CA ILE A 78 9.14 -16.70 -3.30
C ILE A 78 8.11 -15.89 -4.11
N ASP A 79 7.05 -16.55 -4.57
CA ASP A 79 6.01 -15.90 -5.35
C ASP A 79 5.27 -14.82 -4.52
N ILE A 80 4.95 -15.12 -3.26
CA ILE A 80 4.32 -14.16 -2.34
C ILE A 80 5.30 -13.02 -1.98
N SER A 81 6.58 -13.35 -1.74
CA SER A 81 7.64 -12.35 -1.51
C SER A 81 7.67 -11.30 -2.62
N SER A 82 7.69 -11.74 -3.88
CA SER A 82 7.72 -10.83 -5.04
C SER A 82 6.50 -9.90 -5.09
N ARG A 83 5.32 -10.37 -4.66
CA ARG A 83 4.10 -9.54 -4.58
C ARG A 83 4.22 -8.46 -3.50
N PHE A 84 4.84 -8.76 -2.36
CA PHE A 84 5.10 -7.75 -1.33
C PHE A 84 6.13 -6.72 -1.81
N THR A 85 7.20 -7.14 -2.48
CA THR A 85 8.15 -6.21 -3.11
C THR A 85 7.44 -5.30 -4.10
N ARG A 86 6.61 -5.85 -4.98
CA ARG A 86 5.83 -5.06 -5.95
C ARG A 86 4.85 -4.10 -5.27
N SER A 87 4.23 -4.50 -4.16
CA SER A 87 3.40 -3.60 -3.35
C SER A 87 4.24 -2.44 -2.80
N GLY A 88 5.44 -2.71 -2.29
CA GLY A 88 6.37 -1.69 -1.80
C GLY A 88 6.74 -0.66 -2.88
N ASP A 89 6.97 -1.12 -4.13
CA ASP A 89 7.23 -0.23 -5.26
C ASP A 89 6.06 0.69 -5.56
N ILE A 90 4.83 0.17 -5.54
CA ILE A 90 3.61 0.97 -5.74
C ILE A 90 3.49 2.04 -4.67
N TRP A 91 3.75 1.71 -3.40
CA TRP A 91 3.75 2.69 -2.31
C TRP A 91 4.80 3.78 -2.49
N ARG A 92 6.00 3.41 -2.98
CA ARG A 92 7.04 4.39 -3.32
C ARG A 92 6.60 5.32 -4.45
N SER A 93 5.97 4.79 -5.50
CA SER A 93 5.39 5.61 -6.58
C SER A 93 4.30 6.55 -6.06
N ALA A 94 3.44 6.07 -5.16
CA ALA A 94 2.41 6.89 -4.53
C ALA A 94 3.02 8.04 -3.69
N ALA A 95 4.10 7.77 -2.94
CA ALA A 95 4.82 8.79 -2.18
C ALA A 95 5.41 9.88 -3.07
N VAL A 96 6.00 9.51 -4.22
CA VAL A 96 6.51 10.47 -5.21
C VAL A 96 5.38 11.32 -5.79
N GLN A 97 4.25 10.71 -6.14
CA GLN A 97 3.07 11.41 -6.66
C GLN A 97 2.54 12.43 -5.63
N ALA A 98 2.35 12.00 -4.38
CA ALA A 98 1.91 12.87 -3.30
C ALA A 98 2.89 14.03 -3.04
N ALA A 99 4.20 13.78 -3.07
CA ALA A 99 5.21 14.83 -2.93
C ALA A 99 5.17 15.84 -4.09
N GLY A 100 4.91 15.39 -5.32
CA GLY A 100 4.70 16.26 -6.47
C GLY A 100 3.50 17.19 -6.29
N ILE A 101 2.38 16.65 -5.81
CA ILE A 101 1.15 17.40 -5.52
C ILE A 101 1.38 18.42 -4.40
N TYR A 102 1.97 17.99 -3.28
CA TYR A 102 2.23 18.86 -2.14
C TYR A 102 3.18 20.02 -2.47
N LYS A 103 4.20 19.77 -3.29
CA LYS A 103 5.14 20.80 -3.75
C LYS A 103 4.59 21.69 -4.88
N GLY A 104 3.35 21.46 -5.31
CA GLY A 104 2.70 22.23 -6.38
C GLY A 104 3.29 22.03 -7.78
N ARG A 105 4.10 20.98 -8.00
CA ARG A 105 4.67 20.66 -9.32
C ARG A 105 3.63 20.05 -10.26
N ILE A 106 2.73 19.29 -9.66
CA ILE A 106 1.52 18.72 -10.24
C ILE A 106 0.37 19.03 -9.28
N GLY A 107 -0.87 18.72 -9.65
CA GLY A 107 -1.97 18.91 -8.71
C GLY A 107 -3.35 18.91 -9.32
N SER A 108 -3.49 18.75 -10.63
CA SER A 108 -4.77 18.61 -11.35
C SER A 108 -5.64 17.50 -10.75
N GLN A 109 -6.94 17.50 -11.06
CA GLN A 109 -7.81 16.40 -10.62
C GLN A 109 -7.34 15.04 -11.15
N ALA A 110 -6.69 15.00 -12.32
CA ALA A 110 -6.08 13.78 -12.84
C ALA A 110 -4.94 13.27 -11.94
N ASP A 111 -4.15 14.16 -11.35
CA ASP A 111 -3.06 13.77 -10.43
C ASP A 111 -3.58 13.11 -9.14
N PHE A 112 -4.74 13.57 -8.65
CA PHE A 112 -5.43 12.93 -7.52
C PHE A 112 -6.06 11.58 -7.92
N ASN A 113 -6.54 11.43 -9.15
CA ASN A 113 -7.00 10.15 -9.67
C ASN A 113 -5.83 9.14 -9.72
N VAL A 114 -4.68 9.55 -10.24
CA VAL A 114 -3.45 8.72 -10.25
C VAL A 114 -3.06 8.28 -8.84
N MET A 115 -3.09 9.22 -7.87
CA MET A 115 -2.80 8.88 -6.47
C MET A 115 -3.81 7.89 -5.88
N SER A 116 -5.11 8.04 -6.18
CA SER A 116 -6.14 7.06 -5.82
C SER A 116 -5.87 5.69 -6.45
N ASP A 117 -5.43 5.65 -7.70
CA ASP A 117 -5.24 4.42 -8.45
C ASP A 117 -4.03 3.63 -7.92
N TYR A 118 -2.97 4.31 -7.49
CA TYR A 118 -1.85 3.66 -6.78
C TYR A 118 -2.32 2.96 -5.50
N LEU A 119 -3.14 3.60 -4.67
CA LEU A 119 -3.64 2.94 -3.45
C LEU A 119 -4.55 1.76 -3.77
N TYR A 120 -5.39 1.84 -4.81
CA TYR A 120 -6.19 0.68 -5.23
C TYR A 120 -5.30 -0.47 -5.70
N ALA A 121 -4.29 -0.19 -6.52
CA ALA A 121 -3.33 -1.19 -6.98
C ALA A 121 -2.58 -1.85 -5.81
N ALA A 122 -2.12 -1.05 -4.84
CA ALA A 122 -1.48 -1.55 -3.63
C ALA A 122 -2.42 -2.46 -2.81
N ALA A 123 -3.67 -2.04 -2.62
CA ALA A 123 -4.67 -2.83 -1.91
C ALA A 123 -4.96 -4.17 -2.61
N ASP A 124 -5.01 -4.17 -3.94
CA ASP A 124 -5.30 -5.37 -4.73
C ASP A 124 -4.18 -6.39 -4.65
N ILE A 125 -2.93 -5.95 -4.84
CA ILE A 125 -1.78 -6.84 -4.77
C ILE A 125 -1.57 -7.37 -3.34
N GLU A 126 -1.78 -6.54 -2.31
CA GLU A 126 -1.70 -6.97 -0.92
C GLU A 126 -2.78 -7.99 -0.59
N LYS A 127 -4.02 -7.75 -1.03
CA LYS A 127 -5.10 -8.73 -0.86
C LYS A 127 -4.72 -10.08 -1.46
N GLN A 128 -4.18 -10.08 -2.68
CA GLN A 128 -3.75 -11.30 -3.34
C GLN A 128 -2.60 -11.98 -2.60
N ALA A 129 -1.60 -11.22 -2.13
CA ALA A 129 -0.47 -11.75 -1.39
C ALA A 129 -0.92 -12.38 -0.06
N PHE A 130 -1.76 -11.70 0.72
CA PHE A 130 -2.29 -12.23 1.98
C PHE A 130 -3.23 -13.43 1.76
N GLN A 131 -4.05 -13.43 0.71
CA GLN A 131 -4.87 -14.59 0.37
C GLN A 131 -4.03 -15.79 -0.02
N ALA A 132 -2.98 -15.61 -0.82
CA ALA A 132 -2.05 -16.69 -1.16
C ALA A 132 -1.35 -17.21 0.11
N LEU A 133 -0.87 -16.31 0.97
CA LEU A 133 -0.22 -16.66 2.23
C LEU A 133 -1.14 -17.45 3.18
N SER A 134 -2.43 -17.11 3.26
CA SER A 134 -3.40 -17.89 4.07
C SER A 134 -3.62 -19.31 3.59
N LYS A 135 -3.24 -19.64 2.36
CA LYS A 135 -3.49 -20.94 1.73
C LYS A 135 -2.26 -21.83 1.69
N ILE A 136 -1.10 -21.35 2.16
CA ILE A 136 0.10 -22.19 2.26
C ILE A 136 -0.19 -23.38 3.15
N LYS A 137 0.13 -24.58 2.65
CA LYS A 137 0.12 -25.82 3.42
C LYS A 137 1.53 -26.09 3.89
N TRP A 138 1.76 -25.97 5.18
CA TRP A 138 3.07 -26.22 5.77
C TRP A 138 3.29 -27.73 5.87
N PRO A 139 4.42 -28.26 5.36
CA PRO A 139 4.80 -29.64 5.64
C PRO A 139 5.04 -29.78 7.15
N ALA A 140 4.47 -30.84 7.73
CA ALA A 140 4.62 -31.19 9.14
C ALA A 140 6.03 -31.70 9.46
#